data_AF-A0A0R2JMW2-F1
#
_entry.id   AF-A0A0R2JMW2-F1
#
_cell.length_a   1.000
_cell.length_b   1.000
_cell.length_c   1.000
_cell.angle_alpha   90.00
_cell.angle_beta   90.00
_cell.angle_gamma   90.00
#
_symmetry.space_group_name_H-M   'P 1'
#
loop_
_entity.id
_entity.type
_entity.pdbx_description
1 polymer ?
#
loop_
_entity_poly.entity_id
_entity_poly.type
_entity_poly.pdbx_seq_one_letter_code
_entity_poly.pdbx_strand_id
1 'polypeptide(L)'
;MLVLMGVGYVVMQGGFSVFGDRTAGKERSHNEKDMAALYEVPQSDLKSNRYVKDMMPTKVGDYTVTSQGVRMTLDKDEKLDTSVDNGAMKYHVNRIQVLKNEARTEQAQSIVRKSMNVPDLSKNYMSAQIDYTVKNESQRRVSSDGVTTVSYGYGNVMTPLGGLVNGGSVSADGINPGETQSGYVIVWIPKNAAQDFKQFSIEFASTYDESGQQISSKAPKTTVDF
;
A
#
# COMPACT_ATOMS: atom_id res chain seq x y z
N MET A 1 -16.26 -37.56 4.23
CA MET A 1 -16.83 -36.25 4.57
C MET A 1 -15.68 -35.25 4.57
N LEU A 2 -15.53 -34.51 3.46
CA LEU A 2 -14.38 -33.66 3.16
C LEU A 2 -14.86 -32.21 3.31
N VAL A 3 -14.40 -31.51 4.36
CA VAL A 3 -14.73 -30.09 4.57
C VAL A 3 -13.62 -29.26 3.93
N LEU A 4 -13.91 -28.76 2.73
CA LEU A 4 -13.20 -27.65 2.09
C LEU A 4 -13.60 -26.36 2.81
N MET A 5 -12.71 -25.75 3.59
CA MET A 5 -12.86 -24.36 4.00
C MET A 5 -12.05 -23.48 3.05
N GLY A 6 -12.76 -22.82 2.14
CA GLY A 6 -12.21 -21.83 1.23
C GLY A 6 -11.81 -20.56 1.96
N VAL A 7 -10.56 -20.14 1.80
CA VAL A 7 -10.12 -18.80 2.15
C VAL A 7 -10.52 -17.90 0.99
N GLY A 8 -11.50 -17.03 1.25
CA GLY A 8 -12.11 -16.13 0.28
C GLY A 8 -11.10 -15.16 -0.31
N TYR A 9 -10.92 -15.23 -1.62
CA TYR A 9 -10.33 -14.15 -2.40
C TYR A 9 -11.35 -13.02 -2.48
N VAL A 10 -11.09 -11.92 -1.78
CA VAL A 10 -11.80 -10.66 -2.02
C VAL A 10 -11.37 -10.18 -3.40
N VAL A 11 -12.28 -10.29 -4.37
CA VAL A 11 -12.12 -9.73 -5.70
C VAL A 11 -12.27 -8.23 -5.58
N MET A 12 -11.16 -7.50 -5.58
CA MET A 12 -11.16 -6.06 -5.81
C MET A 12 -11.55 -5.80 -7.26
N GLN A 13 -12.86 -5.69 -7.53
CA GLN A 13 -13.37 -5.02 -8.72
C GLN A 13 -13.28 -3.50 -8.49
N GLY A 14 -12.10 -2.96 -8.73
CA GLY A 14 -11.82 -1.54 -8.73
C GLY A 14 -10.47 -1.40 -9.43
N GLY A 15 -10.39 -0.57 -10.48
CA GLY A 15 -9.14 -0.35 -11.19
C GLY A 15 -8.04 -0.06 -10.19
N PHE A 16 -6.90 -0.74 -10.32
CA PHE A 16 -5.80 -0.63 -9.37
C PHE A 16 -5.09 0.73 -9.52
N SER A 17 -5.70 1.77 -8.96
CA SER A 17 -5.13 3.10 -8.79
C SER A 17 -4.32 3.13 -7.50
N VAL A 18 -3.08 2.63 -7.58
CA VAL A 18 -2.06 2.78 -6.51
C VAL A 18 -1.85 4.25 -6.11
N PHE A 19 -2.21 5.16 -7.01
CA PHE A 19 -1.95 6.58 -6.90
C PHE A 19 -3.26 7.37 -7.09
N GLY A 20 -4.12 7.30 -6.07
CA GLY A 20 -5.20 8.25 -5.82
C GLY A 20 -6.52 7.96 -6.52
N ASP A 21 -7.42 7.27 -5.82
CA ASP A 21 -8.85 7.47 -5.99
C ASP A 21 -9.36 8.30 -4.80
N ARG A 22 -9.59 9.59 -5.01
CA ARG A 22 -10.34 10.43 -4.07
C ARG A 22 -11.78 10.41 -4.53
N THR A 23 -12.56 9.46 -4.04
CA THR A 23 -14.01 9.49 -4.20
C THR A 23 -14.72 9.54 -2.86
N ALA A 24 -15.11 10.75 -2.46
CA ALA A 24 -16.32 11.00 -1.66
C ALA A 24 -16.76 12.47 -1.77
N GLY A 25 -17.85 12.73 -2.51
CA GLY A 25 -18.82 13.77 -2.13
C GLY A 25 -18.82 15.11 -2.88
N LYS A 26 -19.37 15.13 -4.10
CA LYS A 26 -20.46 16.04 -4.59
C LYS A 26 -20.40 16.11 -6.10
N GLU A 27 -21.52 15.78 -6.75
CA GLU A 27 -21.76 16.03 -8.18
C GLU A 27 -21.38 17.46 -8.54
N ARG A 28 -20.25 17.60 -9.25
CA ARG A 28 -19.92 18.79 -10.02
C ARG A 28 -19.76 18.33 -11.45
N SER A 29 -20.62 18.88 -12.31
CA SER A 29 -20.52 18.81 -13.77
C SER A 29 -19.06 19.00 -14.20
N HIS A 30 -18.41 17.90 -14.62
CA HIS A 30 -17.04 17.92 -15.08
C HIS A 30 -17.04 18.16 -16.58
N ASN A 31 -16.53 19.32 -16.99
CA ASN A 31 -16.06 19.55 -18.35
C ASN A 31 -15.06 18.44 -18.72
N GLU A 32 -15.23 17.83 -19.90
CA GLU A 32 -14.44 16.72 -20.48
C GLU A 32 -12.94 17.01 -20.70
N LYS A 33 -12.38 18.12 -20.19
CA LYS A 33 -11.02 18.58 -20.50
C LYS A 33 -9.92 18.19 -19.52
N ASP A 34 -10.23 17.51 -18.41
CA ASP A 34 -9.24 17.16 -17.37
C ASP A 34 -9.02 15.65 -17.17
N MET A 35 -9.49 14.78 -18.07
CA MET A 35 -9.09 13.37 -18.04
C MET A 35 -7.68 13.23 -18.60
N ALA A 36 -6.69 13.08 -17.71
CA ALA A 36 -5.38 12.56 -18.09
C ALA A 36 -5.59 11.30 -18.97
N ALA A 37 -5.10 11.33 -20.21
CA ALA A 37 -5.23 10.20 -21.12
C ALA A 37 -4.70 8.93 -20.44
N LEU A 38 -5.52 7.88 -20.42
CA LEU A 38 -5.12 6.58 -19.87
C LEU A 38 -3.99 6.01 -20.74
N TYR A 39 -2.99 5.44 -20.09
CA TYR A 39 -1.89 4.78 -20.76
C TYR A 39 -2.39 3.53 -21.48
N GLU A 40 -2.17 3.49 -22.79
CA GLU A 40 -2.45 2.31 -23.60
C GLU A 40 -1.31 1.29 -23.44
N VAL A 41 -1.64 0.14 -22.84
CA VAL A 41 -0.68 -0.95 -22.67
C VAL A 41 -0.27 -1.50 -24.04
N PRO A 42 1.03 -1.47 -24.41
CA PRO A 42 1.49 -1.94 -25.71
C PRO A 42 1.13 -3.41 -25.98
N GLN A 43 0.89 -3.74 -27.26
CA GLN A 43 0.59 -5.11 -27.69
C GLN A 43 1.67 -6.14 -27.31
N SER A 44 2.92 -5.70 -27.17
CA SER A 44 4.02 -6.55 -26.70
C SER A 44 3.79 -7.04 -25.27
N ASP A 45 3.26 -6.21 -24.38
CA ASP A 45 2.90 -6.61 -23.02
C ASP A 45 1.66 -7.48 -23.00
N LEU A 46 0.63 -7.13 -23.78
CA LEU A 46 -0.61 -7.91 -23.84
C LEU A 46 -0.40 -9.35 -24.33
N LYS A 47 0.66 -9.60 -25.11
CA LYS A 47 1.06 -10.93 -25.59
C LYS A 47 1.99 -11.68 -24.63
N SER A 48 2.48 -11.02 -23.58
CA SER A 48 3.39 -11.61 -22.61
C SER A 48 2.64 -12.53 -21.66
N ASN A 49 3.15 -13.74 -21.45
CA ASN A 49 2.61 -14.67 -20.45
C ASN A 49 2.90 -14.26 -19.00
N ARG A 50 3.75 -13.23 -18.80
CA ARG A 50 4.09 -12.65 -17.51
C ARG A 50 3.26 -11.42 -17.17
N TYR A 51 2.48 -10.91 -18.14
CA TYR A 51 1.63 -9.76 -17.91
C TYR A 51 0.33 -10.18 -17.21
N VAL A 52 0.05 -9.55 -16.07
CA VAL A 52 -1.18 -9.70 -15.31
C VAL A 52 -1.98 -8.42 -15.47
N LYS A 53 -3.12 -8.54 -16.15
CA LYS A 53 -3.99 -7.40 -16.46
C LYS A 53 -4.69 -6.89 -15.19
N ASP A 54 -4.59 -5.58 -14.96
CA ASP A 54 -5.35 -4.79 -13.97
C ASP A 54 -5.34 -5.33 -12.52
N MET A 55 -4.33 -6.12 -12.14
CA MET A 55 -4.20 -6.69 -10.80
C MET A 55 -2.74 -6.72 -10.37
N MET A 56 -2.49 -6.67 -9.06
CA MET A 56 -1.13 -6.87 -8.55
C MET A 56 -0.61 -8.26 -8.91
N PRO A 57 0.63 -8.36 -9.41
CA PRO A 57 1.28 -9.64 -9.64
C PRO A 57 1.39 -10.43 -8.33
N THR A 58 1.20 -11.74 -8.42
CA THR A 58 1.27 -12.69 -7.28
C THR A 58 2.37 -13.74 -7.43
N LYS A 59 3.09 -13.74 -8.56
CA LYS A 59 4.23 -14.62 -8.81
C LYS A 59 5.44 -13.78 -9.17
N VAL A 60 6.59 -14.13 -8.60
CA VAL A 60 7.85 -13.43 -8.87
C VAL A 60 8.15 -13.44 -10.37
N GLY A 61 8.50 -12.27 -10.90
CA GLY A 61 8.74 -12.03 -12.32
C GLY A 61 7.49 -11.65 -13.13
N ASP A 62 6.29 -11.88 -12.61
CA ASP A 62 5.07 -11.38 -13.25
C ASP A 62 4.95 -9.87 -13.01
N TYR A 63 4.27 -9.19 -13.93
CA TYR A 63 4.15 -7.74 -13.90
C TYR A 63 2.78 -7.26 -14.34
N THR A 64 2.40 -6.08 -13.88
CA THR A 64 1.24 -5.34 -14.37
C THR A 64 1.67 -3.95 -14.85
N VAL A 65 0.79 -3.27 -15.57
CA VAL A 65 1.01 -1.88 -16.01
C VAL A 65 -0.20 -1.06 -15.57
N THR A 66 0.02 -0.04 -14.75
CA THR A 66 -1.06 0.83 -14.29
C THR A 66 -1.63 1.66 -15.43
N SER A 67 -2.84 2.16 -15.25
CA SER A 67 -3.46 3.08 -16.21
C SER A 67 -2.73 4.41 -16.37
N GLN A 68 -1.77 4.73 -15.49
CA GLN A 68 -0.87 5.88 -15.62
C GLN A 68 0.43 5.54 -16.37
N GLY A 69 0.67 4.27 -16.73
CA GLY A 69 1.87 3.84 -17.45
C GLY A 69 3.06 3.46 -16.56
N VAL A 70 2.81 3.02 -15.33
CA VAL A 70 3.84 2.45 -14.46
C VAL A 70 3.81 0.93 -14.59
N ARG A 71 4.90 0.33 -15.07
CA ARG A 71 5.09 -1.12 -15.00
C ARG A 71 5.56 -1.50 -13.60
N MET A 72 4.85 -2.40 -12.94
CA MET A 72 5.19 -2.93 -11.62
C MET A 72 5.47 -4.42 -11.76
N THR A 73 6.72 -4.83 -11.52
CA THR A 73 7.16 -6.23 -11.59
C THR A 73 7.41 -6.76 -10.20
N LEU A 74 6.83 -7.91 -9.86
CA LEU A 74 7.05 -8.53 -8.56
C LEU A 74 8.47 -9.09 -8.49
N ASP A 75 9.27 -8.55 -7.60
CA ASP A 75 10.65 -8.99 -7.38
C ASP A 75 10.73 -10.01 -6.24
N LYS A 76 9.98 -9.76 -5.16
CA LYS A 76 9.92 -10.64 -4.00
C LYS A 76 8.57 -10.54 -3.31
N ASP A 77 8.15 -11.65 -2.71
CA ASP A 77 6.84 -11.82 -2.09
C ASP A 77 6.99 -12.70 -0.86
N GLU A 78 6.79 -12.11 0.30
CA GLU A 78 6.95 -12.77 1.59
C GLU A 78 5.62 -12.73 2.36
N LYS A 79 5.18 -13.90 2.84
CA LYS A 79 4.02 -13.99 3.73
C LYS A 79 4.51 -13.93 5.16
N LEU A 80 3.84 -13.14 5.98
CA LEU A 80 4.23 -12.86 7.34
C LEU A 80 3.09 -13.21 8.29
N ASP A 81 3.47 -13.54 9.53
CA ASP A 81 2.56 -13.80 10.64
C ASP A 81 3.05 -13.01 11.86
N THR A 82 3.24 -11.70 11.69
CA THR A 82 3.76 -10.83 12.75
C THR A 82 2.67 -9.90 13.27
N SER A 83 2.46 -9.91 14.58
CA SER A 83 1.44 -9.09 15.23
C SER A 83 2.06 -8.06 16.17
N VAL A 84 1.40 -6.91 16.31
CA VAL A 84 1.67 -5.96 17.38
C VAL A 84 0.38 -5.55 18.06
N ASP A 85 0.45 -5.50 19.38
CA ASP A 85 -0.66 -5.18 20.26
C ASP A 85 -0.31 -3.93 21.05
N ASN A 86 -1.24 -2.97 21.10
CA ASN A 86 -1.12 -1.76 21.93
C ASN A 86 -2.28 -1.61 22.92
N GLY A 87 -2.98 -2.70 23.22
CA GLY A 87 -4.09 -2.82 24.17
C GLY A 87 -5.45 -2.54 23.57
N ALA A 88 -5.62 -1.40 22.90
CA ALA A 88 -6.90 -1.03 22.26
C ALA A 88 -6.97 -1.47 20.80
N MET A 89 -5.83 -1.71 20.17
CA MET A 89 -5.72 -2.13 18.77
C MET A 89 -4.75 -3.30 18.66
N LYS A 90 -5.09 -4.24 17.78
CA LYS A 90 -4.21 -5.34 17.39
C LYS A 90 -3.95 -5.29 15.89
N TYR A 91 -2.70 -5.13 15.51
CA TYR A 91 -2.27 -5.09 14.12
C TYR A 91 -1.61 -6.41 13.74
N HIS A 92 -1.78 -6.80 12.48
CA HIS A 92 -1.22 -8.01 11.92
C HIS A 92 -0.62 -7.71 10.55
N VAL A 93 0.71 -7.84 10.41
CA VAL A 93 1.40 -7.69 9.13
C VAL A 93 1.33 -9.02 8.41
N ASN A 94 0.61 -9.06 7.29
CA ASN A 94 0.25 -10.28 6.58
C ASN A 94 1.25 -10.65 5.49
N ARG A 95 1.80 -9.63 4.81
CA ARG A 95 2.53 -9.81 3.57
C ARG A 95 3.39 -8.60 3.25
N ILE A 96 4.53 -8.84 2.62
CA ILE A 96 5.33 -7.81 1.97
C ILE A 96 5.61 -8.22 0.54
N GLN A 97 5.39 -7.28 -0.39
CA GLN A 97 5.76 -7.43 -1.79
C GLN A 97 6.76 -6.34 -2.17
N VAL A 98 7.93 -6.72 -2.68
CA VAL A 98 8.88 -5.77 -3.27
C VAL A 98 8.70 -5.74 -4.78
N LEU A 99 8.57 -4.53 -5.30
CA LEU A 99 8.22 -4.24 -6.68
C LEU A 99 9.36 -3.48 -7.35
N LYS A 100 9.77 -3.97 -8.51
CA LYS A 100 10.59 -3.23 -9.47
C LYS A 100 9.66 -2.42 -10.36
N ASN A 101 9.75 -1.10 -10.26
CA ASN A 101 8.87 -0.18 -10.95
C ASN A 101 9.60 0.56 -12.07
N GLU A 102 8.90 0.74 -13.18
CA GLU A 102 9.33 1.53 -14.33
C GLU A 102 8.20 2.48 -14.74
N ALA A 103 8.40 3.78 -14.53
CA ALA A 103 7.56 4.82 -15.12
C ALA A 103 7.91 4.96 -16.61
N ARG A 104 7.00 4.51 -17.49
CA ARG A 104 7.27 4.44 -18.94
C ARG A 104 7.06 5.74 -19.68
N THR A 105 6.44 6.73 -19.04
CA THR A 105 6.23 8.08 -19.58
C THR A 105 6.64 9.13 -18.56
N GLU A 106 6.95 10.34 -19.02
CA GLU A 106 7.24 11.48 -18.14
C GLU A 106 6.03 11.83 -17.25
N GLN A 107 4.82 11.67 -17.78
CA GLN A 107 3.59 11.84 -17.02
C GLN A 107 3.47 10.81 -15.89
N ALA A 108 3.73 9.52 -16.18
CA ALA A 108 3.78 8.47 -15.17
C ALA A 108 4.79 8.82 -14.07
N GLN A 109 5.98 9.27 -14.48
CA GLN A 109 7.04 9.65 -13.55
C GLN A 109 6.63 10.83 -12.67
N SER A 110 6.01 11.87 -13.26
CA SER A 110 5.52 13.05 -12.54
C SER A 110 4.43 12.69 -11.52
N ILE A 111 3.49 11.80 -11.90
CA ILE A 111 2.43 11.32 -11.00
C ILE A 111 3.05 10.61 -9.81
N VAL A 112 3.94 9.64 -10.02
CA VAL A 112 4.56 8.88 -8.92
C VAL A 112 5.38 9.80 -8.01
N ARG A 113 6.18 10.72 -8.57
CA ARG A 113 6.96 11.70 -7.80
C ARG A 113 6.09 12.51 -6.85
N LYS A 114 4.93 12.96 -7.33
CA LYS A 114 3.94 13.70 -6.53
C LYS A 114 3.30 12.80 -5.48
N SER A 115 2.83 11.62 -5.87
CA SER A 115 2.13 10.72 -4.95
C SER A 115 3.00 10.20 -3.82
N MET A 116 4.28 9.93 -4.07
CA MET A 116 5.23 9.49 -3.05
C MET A 116 5.92 10.66 -2.33
N ASN A 117 5.69 11.90 -2.77
CA ASN A 117 6.42 13.10 -2.33
C ASN A 117 7.96 12.95 -2.43
N VAL A 118 8.44 12.40 -3.55
CA VAL A 118 9.87 12.24 -3.85
C VAL A 118 10.18 12.92 -5.19
N PRO A 119 10.52 14.23 -5.21
CA PRO A 119 10.65 15.01 -6.44
C PRO A 119 11.68 14.45 -7.43
N ASP A 120 12.76 13.89 -6.92
CA ASP A 120 13.88 13.38 -7.73
C ASP A 120 13.81 11.87 -8.00
N LEU A 121 12.65 11.24 -7.79
CA LEU A 121 12.49 9.80 -8.03
C LEU A 121 12.82 9.44 -9.49
N SER A 122 13.75 8.51 -9.70
CA SER A 122 14.11 8.04 -11.04
C SER A 122 12.99 7.24 -11.68
N LYS A 123 12.95 7.19 -13.02
CA LYS A 123 11.95 6.39 -13.76
C LYS A 123 11.95 4.92 -13.36
N ASN A 124 13.12 4.37 -13.03
CA ASN A 124 13.31 3.05 -12.48
C ASN A 124 13.52 3.17 -10.97
N TYR A 125 12.70 2.51 -10.17
CA TYR A 125 12.77 2.58 -8.72
C TYR A 125 12.22 1.30 -8.11
N MET A 126 12.52 1.08 -6.83
CA MET A 126 11.95 -0.02 -6.05
C MET A 126 10.97 0.53 -5.03
N SER A 127 9.91 -0.23 -4.77
CA SER A 127 9.00 0.01 -3.66
C SER A 127 8.69 -1.28 -2.92
N ALA A 128 8.22 -1.16 -1.70
CA ALA A 128 7.57 -2.24 -0.98
C ALA A 128 6.11 -1.89 -0.73
N GLN A 129 5.21 -2.84 -0.97
CA GLN A 129 3.87 -2.84 -0.44
C GLN A 129 3.83 -3.76 0.79
N ILE A 130 3.33 -3.24 1.90
CA ILE A 130 3.18 -3.97 3.15
C ILE A 130 1.69 -4.04 3.46
N ASP A 131 1.12 -5.24 3.41
CA ASP A 131 -0.28 -5.48 3.68
C ASP A 131 -0.47 -5.86 5.15
N TYR A 132 -1.45 -5.24 5.82
CA TYR A 132 -1.74 -5.50 7.22
C TYR A 132 -3.25 -5.52 7.49
N THR A 133 -3.64 -6.15 8.59
CA THR A 133 -4.97 -5.96 9.18
C THR A 133 -4.85 -5.28 10.52
N VAL A 134 -5.92 -4.61 10.95
CA VAL A 134 -6.03 -3.98 12.25
C VAL A 134 -7.40 -4.30 12.83
N LYS A 135 -7.39 -4.86 14.04
CA LYS A 135 -8.58 -5.15 14.84
C LYS A 135 -8.74 -4.10 15.92
N ASN A 136 -9.93 -3.54 16.02
CA ASN A 136 -10.29 -2.64 17.12
C ASN A 136 -10.78 -3.47 18.31
N GLU A 137 -9.98 -3.52 19.38
CA GLU A 137 -10.29 -4.22 20.62
C GLU A 137 -10.87 -3.28 21.69
N SER A 138 -11.01 -1.99 21.36
CA SER A 138 -11.69 -1.01 22.20
C SER A 138 -13.23 -1.10 22.11
N GLN A 139 -13.91 -0.34 22.97
CA GLN A 139 -15.37 -0.23 22.98
C GLN A 139 -15.91 0.94 22.15
N ARG A 140 -15.04 1.64 21.41
CA ARG A 140 -15.42 2.82 20.60
C ARG A 140 -15.02 2.63 19.15
N ARG A 141 -15.76 3.22 18.22
CA ARG A 141 -15.32 3.32 16.83
C ARG A 141 -14.08 4.20 16.78
N VAL A 142 -13.07 3.78 16.03
CA VAL A 142 -11.78 4.49 15.94
C VAL A 142 -11.40 4.79 14.50
N SER A 143 -10.65 5.87 14.30
CA SER A 143 -9.91 6.17 13.08
C SER A 143 -8.41 6.04 13.32
N SER A 144 -7.66 5.81 12.25
CA SER A 144 -6.20 5.70 12.26
C SER A 144 -5.64 6.28 10.96
N ASP A 145 -4.51 6.97 11.05
CA ASP A 145 -3.74 7.40 9.88
C ASP A 145 -2.95 6.24 9.24
N GLY A 146 -3.08 5.01 9.76
CA GLY A 146 -2.41 3.82 9.27
C GLY A 146 -0.99 3.71 9.81
N VAL A 147 0.00 3.66 8.91
CA VAL A 147 1.42 3.55 9.25
C VAL A 147 2.07 4.94 9.25
N THR A 148 2.78 5.28 10.32
CA THR A 148 3.47 6.58 10.46
C THR A 148 4.90 6.53 9.97
N THR A 149 5.61 5.43 10.23
CA THR A 149 6.99 5.26 9.78
C THR A 149 7.24 3.83 9.32
N VAL A 150 8.08 3.70 8.30
CA VAL A 150 8.69 2.44 7.90
C VAL A 150 10.18 2.68 7.73
N SER A 151 11.01 1.83 8.31
CA SER A 151 12.46 1.95 8.20
C SER A 151 13.13 0.67 7.72
N TYR A 152 14.24 0.86 7.01
CA TYR A 152 15.05 -0.20 6.41
C TYR A 152 16.32 -0.39 7.25
N GLY A 153 16.32 -1.35 8.17
CA GLY A 153 17.43 -1.50 9.13
C GLY A 153 17.72 -0.22 9.93
N TYR A 154 18.99 0.20 10.00
CA TYR A 154 19.47 1.20 10.97
C TYR A 154 19.49 2.68 10.52
N GLY A 155 18.89 3.10 9.40
CA GLY A 155 19.08 4.51 9.01
C GLY A 155 18.07 5.18 8.07
N ASN A 156 17.45 4.45 7.15
CA ASN A 156 16.50 5.06 6.22
C ASN A 156 15.09 4.94 6.79
N VAL A 157 14.42 6.07 7.08
CA VAL A 157 13.05 6.12 7.61
C VAL A 157 12.15 6.85 6.62
N MET A 158 11.12 6.16 6.13
CA MET A 158 10.06 6.73 5.31
C MET A 158 8.91 7.20 6.21
N THR A 159 8.32 8.33 5.86
CA THR A 159 7.14 8.91 6.52
C THR A 159 6.17 9.40 5.45
N PRO A 160 4.91 9.75 5.78
CA PRO A 160 3.99 10.35 4.81
C PRO A 160 4.56 11.59 4.10
N LEU A 161 5.48 12.31 4.75
CA LEU A 161 6.16 13.47 4.17
C LEU A 161 7.35 13.10 3.27
N GLY A 162 7.74 11.83 3.20
CA GLY A 162 8.90 11.39 2.44
C GLY A 162 8.82 9.91 2.09
N GLY A 163 8.05 9.59 1.05
CA GLY A 163 8.10 8.28 0.40
C GLY A 163 7.13 7.22 0.91
N LEU A 164 6.24 7.53 1.86
CA LEU A 164 5.24 6.60 2.39
C LEU A 164 3.82 6.99 1.97
N VAL A 165 3.05 6.03 1.48
CA VAL A 165 1.63 6.21 1.09
C VAL A 165 0.79 5.15 1.79
N ASN A 166 -0.14 5.56 2.66
CA ASN A 166 -1.13 4.68 3.26
C ASN A 166 -2.34 4.51 2.33
N GLY A 167 -2.95 3.33 2.34
CA GLY A 167 -4.21 3.07 1.66
C GLY A 167 -5.02 1.95 2.31
N GLY A 168 -6.24 1.79 1.82
CA GLY A 168 -7.22 0.84 2.35
C GLY A 168 -8.27 1.47 3.27
N SER A 169 -9.19 0.64 3.77
CA SER A 169 -10.37 1.08 4.53
C SER A 169 -10.02 1.66 5.91
N VAL A 170 -8.87 1.29 6.47
CA VAL A 170 -8.38 1.77 7.78
C VAL A 170 -8.31 3.30 7.85
N SER A 171 -7.86 3.94 6.78
CA SER A 171 -7.71 5.40 6.71
C SER A 171 -8.98 6.15 6.27
N ALA A 172 -9.99 5.45 5.75
CA ALA A 172 -11.16 6.08 5.11
C ALA A 172 -12.44 5.94 5.93
N ASP A 173 -12.69 4.76 6.50
CA ASP A 173 -14.01 4.37 7.00
C ASP A 173 -14.09 4.22 8.52
N GLY A 174 -12.94 4.30 9.21
CA GLY A 174 -12.82 3.94 10.62
C GLY A 174 -13.07 2.45 10.87
N ILE A 175 -12.97 2.05 12.13
CA ILE A 175 -13.03 0.63 12.55
C ILE A 175 -14.00 0.54 13.74
N ASN A 176 -15.13 -0.16 13.59
CA ASN A 176 -16.07 -0.32 14.71
C ASN A 176 -15.50 -1.27 15.79
N PRO A 177 -16.01 -1.22 17.03
CA PRO A 177 -15.62 -2.15 18.08
C PRO A 177 -15.71 -3.62 17.65
N GLY A 178 -14.64 -4.38 17.87
CA GLY A 178 -14.54 -5.80 17.52
C GLY A 178 -14.30 -6.10 16.04
N GLU A 179 -14.40 -5.10 15.14
CA GLU A 179 -14.15 -5.30 13.71
C GLU A 179 -12.67 -5.34 13.38
N THR A 180 -12.37 -5.97 12.25
CA THR A 180 -11.04 -6.01 11.63
C THR A 180 -11.12 -5.36 10.25
N GLN A 181 -10.21 -4.44 9.98
CA GLN A 181 -10.09 -3.76 8.70
C GLN A 181 -8.72 -4.03 8.08
N SER A 182 -8.69 -4.10 6.75
CA SER A 182 -7.46 -4.28 5.98
C SER A 182 -6.90 -2.92 5.55
N GLY A 183 -5.58 -2.79 5.66
CA GLY A 183 -4.83 -1.64 5.17
C GLY A 183 -3.58 -2.09 4.45
N TYR A 184 -2.99 -1.16 3.71
CA TYR A 184 -1.67 -1.35 3.14
C TYR A 184 -0.87 -0.06 3.24
N VAL A 185 0.45 -0.18 3.18
CA VAL A 185 1.35 0.95 3.02
C VAL A 185 2.34 0.66 1.90
N ILE A 186 2.58 1.67 1.07
CA ILE A 186 3.60 1.61 0.02
C ILE A 186 4.72 2.55 0.37
N VAL A 187 5.94 2.05 0.30
CA VAL A 187 7.15 2.81 0.61
C VAL A 187 8.15 2.74 -0.52
N TRP A 188 8.73 3.88 -0.89
CA TRP A 188 9.87 3.92 -1.81
C TRP A 188 11.12 3.39 -1.12
N ILE A 189 11.84 2.47 -1.77
CA ILE A 189 13.10 1.90 -1.28
C ILE A 189 14.27 2.71 -1.86
N PRO A 190 15.06 3.43 -1.03
CA PRO A 190 16.27 4.10 -1.48
C PRO A 190 17.29 3.13 -2.07
N LYS A 191 18.04 3.54 -3.10
CA LYS A 191 19.04 2.68 -3.76
C LYS A 191 20.10 2.14 -2.78
N ASN A 192 20.51 2.96 -1.81
CA ASN A 192 21.45 2.58 -0.76
C ASN A 192 20.84 1.60 0.25
N ALA A 193 19.51 1.61 0.45
CA ALA A 193 18.85 0.60 1.26
C ALA A 193 18.78 -0.72 0.49
N ALA A 194 18.39 -0.67 -0.79
CA ALA A 194 18.07 -1.81 -1.65
C ALA A 194 19.16 -2.90 -1.78
N GLN A 195 20.41 -2.61 -1.43
CA GLN A 195 21.51 -3.57 -1.56
C GLN A 195 21.59 -4.57 -0.41
N ASP A 196 21.16 -4.21 0.81
CA ASP A 196 21.49 -5.00 2.02
C ASP A 196 20.37 -5.12 3.07
N PHE A 197 19.21 -4.46 2.89
CA PHE A 197 18.17 -4.54 3.91
C PHE A 197 17.39 -5.86 3.82
N LYS A 198 17.23 -6.53 4.96
CA LYS A 198 16.43 -7.76 5.13
C LYS A 198 15.27 -7.59 6.11
N GLN A 199 15.09 -6.37 6.61
CA GLN A 199 14.15 -6.07 7.69
C GLN A 199 13.45 -4.76 7.42
N PHE A 200 12.14 -4.75 7.67
CA PHE A 200 11.35 -3.55 7.84
C PHE A 200 11.02 -3.36 9.30
N SER A 201 11.20 -2.14 9.82
CA SER A 201 10.62 -1.75 11.11
C SER A 201 9.47 -0.77 10.86
N ILE A 202 8.28 -1.13 11.34
CA ILE A 202 7.00 -0.49 11.04
C ILE A 202 6.41 0.10 12.33
N GLU A 203 5.96 1.35 12.28
CA GLU A 203 5.29 2.05 13.39
C GLU A 203 3.86 2.47 12.99
N PHE A 204 2.85 1.88 13.63
CA PHE A 204 1.45 2.26 13.41
C PHE A 204 1.09 3.52 14.19
N ALA A 205 0.18 4.32 13.62
CA ALA A 205 -0.29 5.57 14.19
C ALA A 205 -1.06 5.38 15.50
N SER A 206 -1.17 6.47 16.27
CA SER A 206 -2.20 6.59 17.32
C SER A 206 -3.59 6.48 16.70
N THR A 207 -4.57 6.03 17.49
CA THR A 207 -5.97 6.00 17.07
C THR A 207 -6.81 6.97 17.87
N TYR A 208 -7.87 7.48 17.23
CA TYR A 208 -8.76 8.50 17.79
C TYR A 208 -10.21 8.09 17.61
N ASP A 209 -11.09 8.49 18.52
CA ASP A 209 -12.52 8.36 18.31
C ASP A 209 -13.09 9.55 17.51
N GLU A 210 -14.38 9.52 17.22
CA GLU A 210 -15.08 10.56 16.45
C GLU A 210 -15.05 11.94 17.12
N SER A 211 -14.81 12.01 18.44
CA SER A 211 -14.65 13.27 19.17
C SER A 211 -13.23 13.83 19.13
N GLY A 212 -12.29 13.09 18.52
CA GLY A 212 -10.87 13.41 18.51
C GLY A 212 -10.15 13.01 19.80
N GLN A 213 -10.80 12.27 20.70
CA GLN A 213 -10.15 11.72 21.87
C GLN A 213 -9.24 10.57 21.45
N GLN A 214 -7.97 10.61 21.87
CA GLN A 214 -7.04 9.52 21.62
C GLN A 214 -7.48 8.25 22.37
N ILE A 215 -7.61 7.15 21.64
CA ILE A 215 -7.98 5.83 22.16
C ILE A 215 -6.75 4.94 22.36
N SER A 216 -5.76 5.06 21.48
CA SER A 216 -4.47 4.38 21.64
C SER A 216 -3.33 5.30 21.22
N SER A 217 -2.18 5.18 21.89
CA SER A 217 -0.93 5.75 21.38
C SER A 217 -0.42 4.90 20.22
N LYS A 218 0.56 5.44 19.49
CA LYS A 218 1.34 4.70 18.51
C LYS A 218 1.71 3.30 19.05
N ALA A 219 1.56 2.30 18.20
CA ALA A 219 1.99 0.96 18.54
C ALA A 219 3.52 0.90 18.69
N PRO A 220 4.06 0.00 19.53
CA PRO A 220 5.48 -0.30 19.52
C PRO A 220 5.95 -0.64 18.10
N LYS A 221 7.18 -0.26 17.76
CA LYS A 221 7.77 -0.61 16.47
C LYS A 221 7.85 -2.12 16.33
N THR A 222 7.32 -2.64 15.24
CA THR A 222 7.42 -4.06 14.89
C THR A 222 8.44 -4.24 13.79
N THR A 223 9.36 -5.18 14.00
CA THR A 223 10.35 -5.57 12.99
C THR A 223 9.89 -6.85 12.32
N VAL A 224 9.92 -6.87 11.00
CA VAL A 224 9.60 -8.04 10.18
C VAL A 224 10.78 -8.34 9.28
N ASP A 225 11.18 -9.61 9.27
CA ASP A 225 12.14 -10.12 8.30
C ASP A 225 11.48 -10.23 6.93
N PHE A 226 12.24 -9.88 5.90
CA PHE A 226 11.82 -9.91 4.51
C PHE A 226 12.90 -10.56 3.66
#